data_AF-A0A0U3JRU5-F1
#
_entry.id   AF-A0A0U3JRU5-F1
#
_cell.length_a   1.000
_cell.length_b   1.000
_cell.length_c   1.000
_cell.angle_alpha   90.00
_cell.angle_beta   90.00
_cell.angle_gamma   90.00
#
_symmetry.space_group_name_H-M   'P 1'
#
loop_
_entity.id
_entity.type
_entity.pdbx_description
1 polymer ?
#
loop_
_entity_poly.entity_id
_entity_poly.type
_entity_poly.pdbx_seq_one_letter_code
_entity_poly.pdbx_strand_id
1 'polypeptide(L)'
;MFKSKIGTLTYKEVSSALLDMGFTLHPKTSTSHEKWTRINSSGKKLVVTVSKHLQPFAKDLILAMARQADVNHRKFYAYCKGNCRLSDLELT
;
A
#
# COMPACT_ATOMS: atom_id res chain seq x y z
N MET A 1 7.05 8.50 17.86
CA MET A 1 7.80 9.31 16.88
C MET A 1 8.37 8.38 15.79
N PHE A 2 7.72 8.26 14.63
CA PHE A 2 8.20 7.40 13.54
C PHE A 2 9.31 8.11 12.75
N LYS A 3 10.57 7.94 13.17
CA LYS A 3 11.77 8.55 12.55
C LYS A 3 12.51 7.57 11.62
N SER A 4 11.81 6.63 11.01
CA SER A 4 12.43 5.66 10.09
C SER A 4 12.57 6.26 8.69
N LYS A 5 13.80 6.28 8.15
CA LYS A 5 14.04 6.56 6.73
C LYS A 5 13.24 5.55 5.91
N ILE A 6 12.37 6.03 5.02
CA ILE A 6 11.63 5.17 4.09
C ILE A 6 12.64 4.56 3.13
N GLY A 7 12.90 3.26 3.29
CA GLY A 7 13.72 2.48 2.37
C GLY A 7 12.91 2.00 1.17
N THR A 8 13.45 1.04 0.44
CA THR A 8 12.71 0.40 -0.64
C THR A 8 11.76 -0.68 -0.12
N LEU A 9 10.68 -0.95 -0.86
CA LEU A 9 9.74 -2.05 -0.60
C LEU A 9 9.69 -3.01 -1.79
N THR A 10 9.51 -4.28 -1.51
CA THR A 10 9.30 -5.31 -2.53
C THR A 10 7.82 -5.46 -2.88
N TYR A 11 7.53 -6.05 -4.04
CA TYR A 11 6.16 -6.37 -4.42
C TYR A 11 5.44 -7.27 -3.41
N LYS A 12 6.16 -8.26 -2.85
CA LYS A 12 5.58 -9.22 -1.89
C LYS A 12 5.15 -8.54 -0.59
N GLU A 13 5.97 -7.63 -0.07
CA GLU A 13 5.65 -6.84 1.13
C GLU A 13 4.41 -5.98 0.92
N VAL A 14 4.35 -5.24 -0.20
CA VAL A 14 3.22 -4.36 -0.51
C VAL A 14 1.93 -5.15 -0.78
N SER A 15 1.99 -6.20 -1.59
CA SER A 15 0.80 -7.00 -1.92
C SER A 15 0.23 -7.73 -0.69
N SER A 16 1.07 -8.28 0.17
CA SER A 16 0.63 -8.91 1.42
C SER A 16 -0.02 -7.90 2.35
N ALA A 17 0.61 -6.72 2.49
CA ALA A 17 0.05 -5.63 3.27
C ALA A 17 -1.31 -5.14 2.73
N LEU A 18 -1.44 -4.98 1.41
CA LEU A 18 -2.69 -4.57 0.78
C LEU A 18 -3.81 -5.60 0.97
N LEU A 19 -3.52 -6.89 0.80
CA LEU A 19 -4.47 -7.97 1.07
C LEU A 19 -4.96 -7.95 2.51
N ASP A 20 -4.04 -7.82 3.46
CA ASP A 20 -4.36 -7.79 4.88
C ASP A 20 -5.17 -6.54 5.27
N MET A 21 -4.86 -5.40 4.63
CA MET A 21 -5.67 -4.19 4.71
C MET A 21 -7.05 -4.32 4.04
N GLY A 22 -7.41 -5.46 3.43
CA GLY A 22 -8.71 -5.67 2.79
C GLY A 22 -8.82 -5.05 1.39
N PHE A 23 -7.70 -4.78 0.72
CA PHE A 23 -7.72 -4.47 -0.71
C PHE A 23 -7.82 -5.75 -1.53
N THR A 24 -8.66 -5.71 -2.56
CA THR A 24 -8.77 -6.78 -3.55
C THR A 24 -8.00 -6.40 -4.81
N LEU A 25 -7.16 -7.32 -5.29
CA LEU A 25 -6.49 -7.20 -6.58
C LEU A 25 -7.51 -7.35 -7.70
N HIS A 26 -7.58 -6.35 -8.58
CA HIS A 26 -8.35 -6.46 -9.81
C HIS A 26 -7.51 -7.17 -10.89
N PRO A 27 -8.05 -8.22 -11.55
CA PRO A 27 -7.35 -8.90 -12.64
C PRO A 27 -7.10 -7.94 -13.81
N LYS A 28 -5.89 -8.01 -14.38
CA LYS A 28 -5.41 -7.14 -15.45
C LYS A 28 -6.02 -7.51 -16.79
N THR A 29 -6.35 -6.51 -17.61
CA THR A 29 -6.77 -6.70 -19.01
C THR A 29 -5.69 -6.43 -20.06
N SER A 30 -4.51 -5.90 -19.71
CA SER A 30 -3.36 -5.83 -20.65
C SER A 30 -2.09 -5.17 -20.09
N THR A 31 -2.19 -4.29 -19.10
CA THR A 31 -1.04 -3.48 -18.66
C THR A 31 -0.33 -4.07 -17.45
N SER A 32 1.01 -3.92 -17.39
CA SER A 32 1.88 -4.43 -16.31
C SER A 32 1.62 -3.81 -14.92
N HIS A 33 0.66 -2.90 -14.80
CA HIS A 33 0.25 -2.24 -13.55
C HIS A 33 -0.93 -2.97 -12.91
N GLU A 34 -0.85 -3.22 -11.60
CA GLU A 34 -1.92 -3.86 -10.83
C GLU A 34 -2.73 -2.80 -10.13
N LYS A 35 -4.05 -2.92 -10.20
CA LYS A 35 -4.95 -2.04 -9.46
C LYS A 35 -5.52 -2.83 -8.31
N TRP A 36 -5.36 -2.26 -7.12
CA TRP A 36 -5.87 -2.78 -5.86
C TRP A 36 -6.97 -1.84 -5.41
N THR A 37 -8.13 -2.37 -5.08
CA THR A 37 -9.28 -1.55 -4.68
C THR A 37 -9.79 -1.95 -3.33
N ARG A 38 -10.17 -0.97 -2.51
CA ARG A 38 -10.88 -1.16 -1.25
C ARG A 38 -11.97 -0.11 -1.12
N ILE A 39 -13.02 -0.42 -0.38
CA ILE A 39 -14.00 0.58 0.08
C ILE A 39 -13.66 0.88 1.55
N ASN A 40 -13.43 2.15 1.88
CA ASN A 40 -13.25 2.55 3.27
C ASN A 40 -14.60 2.64 4.00
N SER A 41 -14.61 2.84 5.31
CA SER A 41 -15.88 2.85 6.07
C SER A 41 -16.76 4.05 5.76
N SER A 42 -16.22 5.10 5.16
CA SER A 42 -17.01 6.23 4.63
C SER A 42 -17.65 5.93 3.25
N GLY A 43 -17.48 4.72 2.71
CA GLY A 43 -18.00 4.33 1.40
C GLY A 43 -17.16 4.83 0.20
N LYS A 44 -16.00 5.45 0.45
CA LYS A 44 -15.09 5.93 -0.59
C LYS A 44 -14.28 4.76 -1.16
N LYS A 45 -14.29 4.63 -2.48
CA LYS A 45 -13.44 3.66 -3.19
C LYS A 45 -12.01 4.19 -3.26
N LEU A 46 -11.10 3.46 -2.62
CA LEU A 46 -9.65 3.65 -2.69
C LEU A 46 -9.09 2.76 -3.78
N VAL A 47 -8.18 3.30 -4.60
CA VAL A 47 -7.55 2.59 -5.72
C VAL A 47 -6.05 2.80 -5.66
N VAL A 48 -5.31 1.76 -5.30
CA VAL A 48 -3.85 1.73 -5.24
C VAL A 48 -3.32 1.09 -6.51
N THR A 49 -2.37 1.74 -7.17
CA THR A 49 -1.74 1.20 -8.38
C THR A 49 -0.33 0.72 -8.08
N VAL A 50 -0.07 -0.56 -8.28
CA VAL A 50 1.20 -1.22 -7.99
C VAL A 50 1.88 -1.64 -9.29
N SER A 51 3.03 -1.04 -9.57
CA SER A 51 3.80 -1.28 -10.80
C SER A 51 4.91 -2.31 -10.55
N LYS A 52 4.63 -3.60 -10.72
CA LYS A 52 5.59 -4.71 -10.46
C LYS A 52 6.99 -4.51 -11.06
N HIS A 53 7.07 -3.91 -12.25
CA HIS A 53 8.34 -3.67 -12.96
C HIS A 53 9.20 -2.57 -12.33
N LEU A 54 8.64 -1.73 -11.47
CA LEU A 54 9.37 -0.69 -10.73
C LEU A 54 9.91 -1.19 -9.38
N GLN A 55 9.82 -2.49 -9.10
CA GLN A 55 10.43 -3.04 -7.90
C GLN A 55 11.97 -3.01 -8.02
N PRO A 56 12.71 -2.75 -6.93
CA PRO A 56 12.20 -2.40 -5.60
C PRO A 56 11.66 -0.96 -5.56
N PHE A 57 10.48 -0.78 -4.95
CA PHE A 57 9.77 0.51 -4.98
C PHE A 57 10.57 1.58 -4.26
N ALA A 58 10.86 2.68 -4.97
CA ALA A 58 11.46 3.86 -4.38
C ALA A 58 10.48 4.58 -3.44
N LYS A 59 11.05 5.45 -2.59
CA LYS A 59 10.30 6.25 -1.61
C LYS A 59 9.10 6.97 -2.24
N ASP A 60 9.26 7.57 -3.41
CA ASP A 60 8.19 8.34 -4.07
C ASP A 60 6.98 7.47 -4.44
N LEU A 61 7.22 6.25 -4.91
CA LEU A 61 6.15 5.28 -5.18
C LEU A 61 5.46 4.84 -3.90
N ILE A 62 6.20 4.67 -2.80
CA ILE A 62 5.63 4.31 -1.49
C ILE A 62 4.74 5.45 -0.98
N LEU A 63 5.18 6.71 -1.11
CA LEU A 63 4.36 7.87 -0.75
C LEU A 63 3.08 7.95 -1.59
N ALA A 64 3.19 7.71 -2.90
CA ALA A 64 2.05 7.71 -3.80
C ALA A 64 1.05 6.60 -3.44
N MET A 65 1.52 5.38 -3.19
CA MET A 65 0.68 4.23 -2.77
C MET A 65 0.00 4.49 -1.43
N ALA A 66 0.72 5.00 -0.44
CA ALA A 66 0.15 5.32 0.87
C ALA A 66 -0.95 6.39 0.76
N ARG A 67 -0.74 7.42 -0.07
CA ARG A 67 -1.74 8.45 -0.35
C ARG A 67 -2.99 7.87 -1.02
N GLN A 68 -2.82 6.93 -1.95
CA GLN A 68 -3.94 6.23 -2.61
C GLN A 68 -4.72 5.33 -1.65
N ALA A 69 -4.02 4.72 -0.69
CA ALA A 69 -4.59 3.89 0.36
C ALA A 69 -5.14 4.72 1.54
N ASP A 70 -5.11 6.05 1.44
CA ASP A 70 -5.59 6.99 2.48
C ASP A 70 -4.93 6.78 3.85
N VAL A 71 -3.67 6.33 3.86
CA VAL A 71 -2.90 6.05 5.07
C VAL A 71 -1.63 6.89 5.13
N ASN A 72 -1.12 7.12 6.35
CA ASN A 72 0.15 7.79 6.52
C ASN A 72 1.30 6.96 5.93
N HIS A 73 2.14 7.58 5.08
CA HIS A 73 3.25 6.92 4.41
C HIS A 73 4.22 6.20 5.35
N ARG A 74 4.44 6.70 6.57
CA ARG A 74 5.33 6.05 7.56
C ARG A 74 4.69 4.80 8.13
N LYS A 75 3.39 4.87 8.45
CA LYS A 75 2.62 3.73 8.95
C LYS A 75 2.49 2.66 7.86
N PHE A 76 2.17 3.05 6.63
CA PHE A 76 2.12 2.15 5.48
C PHE A 76 3.46 1.43 5.26
N TYR A 77 4.57 2.17 5.27
CA TYR A 77 5.90 1.58 5.15
C TYR A 77 6.20 0.60 6.29
N ALA A 78 5.96 1.01 7.54
CA ALA A 78 6.17 0.16 8.70
C ALA A 78 5.29 -1.11 8.65
N TYR A 79 4.06 -0.98 8.16
CA TYR A 79 3.14 -2.09 7.96
C TYR A 79 3.65 -3.08 6.92
N CYS A 80 4.07 -2.58 5.75
CA CYS A 80 4.66 -3.41 4.70
C CYS A 80 5.92 -4.16 5.19
N LYS A 81 6.69 -3.56 6.10
CA LYS A 81 7.86 -4.20 6.74
C LYS A 81 7.51 -5.15 7.88
N GLY A 82 6.24 -5.25 8.30
CA GLY A 82 5.80 -6.06 9.44
C GLY A 82 6.08 -5.44 10.82
N ASN A 83 6.43 -4.15 10.87
CA ASN A 83 6.79 -3.44 12.10
C ASN A 83 5.59 -2.77 12.80
N CYS A 84 4.42 -2.72 12.16
CA CYS A 84 3.18 -2.17 12.72
C CYS A 84 2.04 -3.16 12.54
N ARG A 85 1.02 -3.06 13.39
CA ARG A 85 -0.23 -3.86 13.31
C ARG A 85 -1.30 -3.10 12.53
N LEU A 86 -2.29 -3.83 12.00
CA LEU A 86 -3.41 -3.23 11.27
C LEU A 86 -4.17 -2.19 12.10
N SER A 87 -4.29 -2.41 13.42
CA SER A 87 -4.89 -1.47 14.37
C SER A 87 -4.17 -0.13 14.46
N ASP A 88 -2.87 -0.08 14.14
CA ASP A 88 -2.07 1.16 14.16
C ASP A 88 -2.34 2.05 12.94
N LEU A 89 -2.88 1.46 11.86
CA LEU A 89 -3.14 2.17 10.61
C LEU A 89 -4.38 3.09 10.67
N GLU A 90 -5.18 3.02 11.75
CA GLU A 90 -6.41 3.83 11.93
C GLU A 90 -7.30 3.82 10.68
N LEU A 91 -7.37 2.67 10.02
CA LEU A 91 -8.25 2.42 8.89
C LEU A 91 -9.68 2.37 9.42
N THR A 92 -10.24 3.56 9.65
CA THR A 92 -11.56 3.77 10.25
C THR A 92 -12.66 3.51 9.26
#